data_AF-A0A4Q3ZGR7-F1
#
_entry.id   AF-A0A4Q3ZGR7-F1
#
_cell.length_a   1.000
_cell.length_b   1.000
_cell.length_c   1.000
_cell.angle_alpha   90.00
_cell.angle_beta   90.00
_cell.angle_gamma   90.00
#
_symmetry.space_group_name_H-M   'P 1'
#
loop_
_entity.id
_entity.type
_entity.pdbx_description
1 polymer ?
#
loop_
_entity_poly.entity_id
_entity_poly.type
_entity_poly.pdbx_seq_one_letter_code
_entity_poly.pdbx_strand_id
1 'polypeptide(L)'
;AETMAQVLPAGGETFKGKLNEPVSVTFTVPGAYGVKCTPHVGMGMVALVVVGDAPVDVAAIKAAKLPHKALERLEEALKGL
;
A
#
# COMPACT_ATOMS: atom_id res chain seq x y z
N ALA A 1 9.23 -6.36 -1.10
CA ALA A 1 7.98 -5.55 -1.00
C ALA A 1 7.92 -4.62 -2.20
N GLU A 2 6.73 -4.23 -2.65
CA GLU A 2 6.53 -3.35 -3.81
C GLU A 2 5.25 -2.52 -3.65
N THR A 3 5.19 -1.36 -4.30
CA THR A 3 3.98 -0.51 -4.35
C THR A 3 2.83 -1.18 -5.12
N MET A 4 1.60 -0.88 -4.71
CA MET A 4 0.38 -1.22 -5.43
C MET A 4 -0.01 -0.07 -6.36
N ALA A 5 0.06 -0.28 -7.68
CA ALA A 5 -0.35 0.75 -8.65
C ALA A 5 -1.81 1.22 -8.50
N GLN A 6 -2.67 0.42 -7.87
CA GLN A 6 -4.07 0.73 -7.59
C GLN A 6 -4.26 1.67 -6.38
N VAL A 7 -3.26 1.76 -5.51
CA VAL A 7 -3.28 2.56 -4.28
C VAL A 7 -1.98 3.36 -4.26
N LEU A 8 -1.93 4.39 -5.10
CA LEU A 8 -0.77 5.25 -5.30
C LEU A 8 -1.28 6.68 -5.52
N PRO A 9 -0.74 7.70 -4.83
CA PRO A 9 -1.15 9.08 -5.06
C PRO A 9 -0.71 9.55 -6.45
N ALA A 10 -1.41 10.54 -7.01
CA ALA A 10 -1.03 11.12 -8.29
C ALA A 10 0.39 11.71 -8.22
N GLY A 11 1.28 11.22 -9.09
CA GLY A 11 2.69 11.61 -9.09
C GLY A 11 3.57 10.86 -8.08
N GLY A 12 3.02 9.94 -7.30
CA GLY A 12 3.81 9.08 -6.41
C GLY A 12 4.68 8.10 -7.19
N GLU A 13 5.91 7.89 -6.73
CA GLU A 13 6.84 6.93 -7.33
C GLU A 13 6.52 5.49 -6.91
N THR A 14 6.69 4.55 -7.85
CA THR A 14 6.59 3.13 -7.56
C THR A 14 7.93 2.55 -7.16
N PHE A 15 7.95 1.54 -6.30
CA PHE A 15 9.15 0.75 -6.02
C PHE A 15 8.87 -0.75 -6.07
N LYS A 16 9.92 -1.52 -6.31
CA LYS A 16 9.93 -2.98 -6.21
C LYS A 16 11.25 -3.46 -5.61
N GLY A 17 11.20 -3.88 -4.36
CA GLY A 17 12.32 -4.49 -3.66
C GLY A 17 12.55 -5.94 -4.09
N LYS A 18 13.80 -6.40 -3.94
CA LYS A 18 14.18 -7.79 -4.18
C LYS A 18 13.78 -8.69 -3.01
N LEU A 19 13.73 -10.00 -3.26
CA LEU A 19 13.43 -10.99 -2.23
C LEU A 19 14.61 -11.09 -1.25
N ASN A 20 14.31 -11.14 0.06
CA ASN A 20 15.29 -11.26 1.15
C ASN A 20 16.33 -10.13 1.24
N GLU A 21 16.09 -9.00 0.58
CA GLU A 21 16.95 -7.83 0.67
C GLU A 21 16.21 -6.69 1.38
N PRO A 22 16.92 -5.88 2.20
CA PRO A 22 16.35 -4.66 2.73
C PRO A 22 16.00 -3.70 1.60
N VAL A 23 14.89 -2.98 1.75
CA VAL A 23 14.48 -1.90 0.84
C VAL A 23 14.28 -0.63 1.65
N SER A 24 14.85 0.48 1.17
CA SER A 24 14.64 1.81 1.73
C SER A 24 13.96 2.67 0.67
N VAL A 25 12.88 3.35 1.04
CA VAL A 25 12.03 4.13 0.13
C VAL A 25 11.71 5.45 0.80
N THR A 26 11.93 6.55 0.07
CA THR A 26 11.53 7.89 0.50
C THR A 26 10.23 8.25 -0.23
N PHE A 27 9.17 8.54 0.53
CA PHE A 27 7.90 9.00 -0.04
C PHE A 27 7.83 10.52 0.06
N THR A 28 7.73 11.20 -1.08
CA THR A 28 7.78 12.67 -1.16
C THR A 28 6.44 13.31 -1.50
N VAL A 29 5.52 12.55 -2.11
CA VAL A 29 4.19 13.05 -2.50
C VAL A 29 3.19 12.75 -1.39
N PRO A 30 2.45 13.76 -0.90
CA PRO A 30 1.40 13.52 0.08
C PRO A 30 0.32 12.57 -0.45
N GLY A 31 -0.17 11.70 0.44
CA GLY A 31 -1.23 10.74 0.12
C GLY A 31 -0.95 9.33 0.62
N ALA A 32 -1.79 8.39 0.18
CA ALA A 32 -1.77 7.01 0.62
C ALA A 32 -1.09 6.09 -0.40
N TYR A 33 -0.12 5.32 0.07
CA TYR A 33 0.60 4.31 -0.69
C TYR A 33 0.27 2.92 -0.17
N GLY A 34 -0.31 2.08 -1.02
CA GLY A 34 -0.45 0.66 -0.75
C GLY A 34 0.86 -0.07 -1.05
N VAL A 35 1.30 -0.92 -0.14
CA VAL A 35 2.50 -1.75 -0.28
C VAL A 35 2.13 -3.20 -0.10
N LYS A 36 2.62 -4.09 -0.98
CA LYS A 36 2.44 -5.54 -0.88
C LYS A 36 3.76 -6.28 -0.89
N CYS A 37 3.76 -7.46 -0.28
CA CYS A 37 4.78 -8.48 -0.55
C CYS A 37 4.21 -9.48 -1.55
N THR A 38 4.72 -9.48 -2.79
CA THR A 38 4.19 -10.29 -3.91
C THR A 38 3.92 -11.76 -3.57
N PRO A 39 4.86 -12.54 -2.98
CA PRO A 39 4.58 -13.95 -2.66
C PRO A 39 3.56 -14.13 -1.54
N HIS A 40 3.31 -13.11 -0.70
CA HIS A 40 2.52 -13.23 0.52
C HIS A 40 1.24 -12.38 0.51
N VAL A 41 0.93 -11.69 -0.59
CA VAL A 41 -0.29 -10.87 -0.70
C VAL A 41 -1.56 -11.72 -0.56
N GLY A 42 -1.54 -12.96 -1.05
CA GLY A 42 -2.62 -13.94 -0.83
C GLY A 42 -2.90 -14.23 0.65
N MET A 43 -1.88 -14.13 1.50
CA MET A 43 -1.96 -14.34 2.95
C MET A 43 -2.27 -13.05 3.72
N GLY A 44 -2.35 -11.91 3.04
CA GLY A 44 -2.62 -10.60 3.63
C GLY A 44 -1.38 -9.79 4.00
N MET A 45 -0.20 -10.09 3.45
CA MET A 45 1.01 -9.30 3.71
C MET A 45 0.99 -8.00 2.90
N VAL A 46 0.36 -6.99 3.48
CA VAL A 46 0.17 -5.65 2.93
C VAL A 46 0.44 -4.59 3.99
N ALA A 47 0.70 -3.37 3.55
CA ALA A 47 0.83 -2.20 4.39
C ALA A 47 0.24 -0.97 3.68
N LEU A 48 -0.14 0.02 4.48
CA LEU A 48 -0.57 1.34 4.02
C LEU A 48 0.37 2.38 4.62
N VAL A 49 0.95 3.22 3.77
CA VAL A 49 1.80 4.35 4.20
C VAL A 49 1.07 5.62 3.84
N VAL A 50 0.84 6.49 4.84
CA VAL A 50 0.19 7.80 4.63
C VAL A 50 1.22 8.89 4.87
N VAL A 51 1.37 9.78 3.89
CA VAL A 51 2.33 10.88 3.92
C VAL A 51 1.58 12.20 4.04
N GLY A 52 1.83 12.91 5.14
CA GLY A 52 1.13 14.15 5.49
C GLY A 52 -0.34 13.93 5.84
N ASP A 53 -1.11 15.04 5.91
CA ASP A 53 -2.54 15.04 6.23
C ASP A 53 -3.45 14.90 4.99
N ALA A 54 -2.90 14.36 3.89
CA ALA A 54 -3.65 14.22 2.66
C ALA A 54 -4.78 13.19 2.81
N PRO A 55 -5.97 13.45 2.24
CA PRO A 55 -7.09 12.53 2.34
C PRO A 55 -6.73 11.19 1.68
N VAL A 56 -6.98 10.11 2.41
CA VAL A 56 -6.82 8.75 1.90
C VAL A 56 -8.01 8.41 1.01
N ASP A 57 -7.75 7.99 -0.23
CA ASP A 57 -8.80 7.48 -1.11
C ASP A 57 -9.23 6.07 -0.68
N VAL A 58 -10.10 6.03 0.33
CA VAL A 58 -10.66 4.79 0.89
C VAL A 58 -11.44 4.00 -0.16
N ALA A 59 -12.08 4.69 -1.11
CA ALA A 59 -12.82 4.03 -2.18
C ALA A 59 -11.88 3.28 -3.13
N ALA A 60 -10.75 3.89 -3.51
CA ALA A 60 -9.73 3.23 -4.31
C ALA A 60 -9.13 2.01 -3.59
N ILE A 61 -8.87 2.11 -2.29
CA ILE A 61 -8.36 0.99 -1.48
C ILE A 61 -9.34 -0.18 -1.47
N LYS A 62 -10.62 0.08 -1.24
CA LYS A 62 -11.67 -0.96 -1.22
C LYS A 62 -11.97 -1.56 -2.59
N ALA A 63 -11.77 -0.78 -3.65
CA ALA A 63 -11.93 -1.24 -5.04
C ALA A 63 -10.68 -1.96 -5.58
N ALA A 64 -9.56 -1.98 -4.83
CA ALA A 64 -8.34 -2.65 -5.24
C ALA A 64 -8.61 -4.15 -5.45
N LYS A 65 -8.09 -4.71 -6.55
CA LYS A 65 -8.25 -6.14 -6.86
C LYS A 65 -7.23 -6.94 -6.07
N LEU A 66 -7.52 -7.13 -4.78
CA LEU A 66 -6.68 -7.83 -3.83
C LEU A 66 -7.42 -9.06 -3.25
N PRO A 67 -6.68 -10.08 -2.80
CA PRO A 67 -7.25 -11.19 -2.04
C PRO A 67 -8.02 -10.68 -0.81
N HIS A 68 -9.10 -11.36 -0.43
CA HIS A 68 -9.98 -10.94 0.68
C HIS A 68 -9.20 -10.60 1.97
N LYS A 69 -8.24 -11.43 2.35
CA LYS A 69 -7.41 -11.22 3.54
C LYS A 69 -6.51 -9.99 3.46
N ALA A 70 -6.06 -9.61 2.25
CA ALA A 70 -5.31 -8.38 2.05
C ALA A 70 -6.22 -7.14 2.14
N LEU A 71 -7.44 -7.22 1.59
CA LEU A 71 -8.43 -6.15 1.75
C LEU A 71 -8.80 -5.93 3.21
N GLU A 72 -9.11 -7.00 3.95
CA GLU A 72 -9.39 -6.93 5.39
C GLU A 72 -8.26 -6.22 6.15
N ARG A 73 -6.99 -6.56 5.87
CA ARG A 73 -5.83 -5.94 6.53
C ARG A 73 -5.67 -4.46 6.19
N LEU A 74 -5.95 -4.05 4.95
CA LEU A 74 -5.94 -2.64 4.58
C LEU A 74 -7.08 -1.87 5.24
N GLU A 75 -8.27 -2.46 5.33
CA GLU A 75 -9.41 -1.85 6.02
C GLU A 75 -9.17 -1.69 7.52
N GLU A 76 -8.54 -2.68 8.17
CA GLU A 76 -8.10 -2.55 9.56
C GLU A 76 -7.03 -1.46 9.72
N ALA A 77 -6.07 -1.38 8.80
CA ALA A 77 -5.06 -0.31 8.82
C ALA A 77 -5.67 1.09 8.68
N LEU A 78 -6.74 1.24 7.89
CA LEU A 78 -7.47 2.50 7.74
C LEU A 78 -8.16 2.95 9.04
N LYS A 79 -8.58 2.03 9.90
CA LYS A 79 -9.20 2.37 11.20
C LYS A 79 -8.18 2.88 12.22
N GLY A 80 -6.90 2.59 12.00
CA GLY A 80 -5.80 3.00 12.88
C GLY A 80 -5.16 4.33 12.51
N LEU A 81 -5.67 4.99 11.47
CA LEU A 81 -5.32 6.36 11.04
C LEU A 81 -6.31 7.36 11.65
#